data_AF-A0AA44APU2-F1
#
_entry.id   AF-A0AA44APU2-F1
#
_cell.length_a   1.000
_cell.length_b   1.000
_cell.length_c   1.000
_cell.angle_alpha   90.00
_cell.angle_beta   90.00
_cell.angle_gamma   90.00
#
_symmetry.space_group_name_H-M   'P 1'
#
loop_
_entity.id
_entity.type
_entity.pdbx_description
1 polymer ?
#
loop_
_entity_poly.entity_id
_entity_poly.type
_entity_poly.pdbx_seq_one_letter_code
_entity_poly.pdbx_strand_id
1 'polypeptide(L)'
;MKPRTKLEKLVTELSGKLPAITKEQEDWAKKHLFDHFAYKCKDELWCSECGKMWVNTSKDKLGDKIECPYCHHQLDVKVSRKQKIHEEAYMSILQVKGGFQVIRHILCWKNIRKETSPVCYDFTEVVQEWIREDGKRTIIARPINMGSNGFVYSSPLSIKGEYGSTPYNYYGDLYAIHGELYPRKELLPELKKRGLNRRFPDVTPSKLIRDLLKGGNDSELCLKTGQIPMLKHMYRNGFSQLRYKPSFNICNRNHYIIKDASMWEDYMSLLSYFGKDMRNAHYVCPKNLKTAHDKLLKIKQVREARLRQERDRAQSISKREKLMKDIAGFYERMEKFFGLRIEEEDIIIRPLESVTQFYQEGKAMHHCVYQNGYYRRPECLILSAKDTAGKRLETIEVNLNTLDIVQSRSFCNGVSEYHDQIVKLVKKNINLIRRKMIA
;
A
#
# COMPACT_ATOMS: atom_id res chain seq x y z
N MET A 1 -26.38 -13.26 15.79
CA MET A 1 -26.76 -12.96 17.19
C MET A 1 -28.27 -13.14 17.33
N LYS A 2 -28.81 -13.25 18.55
CA LYS A 2 -30.27 -13.13 18.76
C LYS A 2 -30.63 -11.64 18.92
N PRO A 3 -31.73 -11.15 18.32
CA PRO A 3 -32.15 -9.76 18.48
C PRO A 3 -32.56 -9.49 19.93
N ARG A 4 -31.92 -8.52 20.58
CA ARG A 4 -32.12 -8.15 21.99
C ARG A 4 -32.91 -6.86 22.11
N THR A 5 -32.57 -5.84 21.32
CA THR A 5 -33.21 -4.52 21.42
C THR A 5 -34.55 -4.47 20.66
N LYS A 6 -35.40 -3.48 21.00
CA LYS A 6 -36.66 -3.24 20.26
C LYS A 6 -36.43 -3.00 18.77
N LEU A 7 -35.37 -2.25 18.43
CA LEU A 7 -34.99 -1.95 17.05
C LEU A 7 -34.57 -3.21 16.30
N GLU A 8 -33.74 -4.05 16.92
CA GLU A 8 -33.26 -5.29 16.32
C GLU A 8 -34.40 -6.27 16.03
N LYS A 9 -35.37 -6.36 16.95
CA LYS A 9 -36.58 -7.19 16.78
C LYS A 9 -37.43 -6.68 15.61
N LEU A 10 -37.67 -5.37 15.54
CA LEU A 10 -38.41 -4.74 14.44
C LEU A 10 -37.73 -4.97 13.09
N VAL A 11 -36.42 -4.77 13.00
CA VAL A 11 -35.66 -4.98 11.76
C VAL A 11 -35.68 -6.44 11.32
N THR A 12 -35.60 -7.38 12.27
CA THR A 12 -35.72 -8.83 11.99
C THR A 12 -37.10 -9.18 11.44
N GLU A 13 -38.16 -8.62 12.00
CA GLU A 13 -39.53 -8.81 11.52
C GLU A 13 -39.74 -8.24 10.11
N LEU A 14 -39.27 -7.01 9.87
CA LEU A 14 -39.36 -6.36 8.55
C LEU A 14 -38.55 -7.08 7.49
N SER A 15 -37.38 -7.63 7.86
CA SER A 15 -36.55 -8.46 6.98
C SER A 15 -37.26 -9.71 6.50
N GLY A 16 -38.01 -10.40 7.36
CA GLY A 16 -38.84 -11.54 6.98
C GLY A 16 -39.98 -11.20 6.02
N LYS A 17 -40.37 -9.92 5.93
CA LYS A 17 -41.44 -9.40 5.05
C LYS A 17 -40.91 -8.80 3.75
N LEU A 18 -39.61 -8.89 3.47
CA LEU A 18 -39.05 -8.43 2.20
C LEU A 18 -39.38 -9.42 1.07
N PRO A 19 -39.65 -8.92 -0.15
CA PRO A 19 -39.94 -9.80 -1.28
C PRO A 19 -38.71 -10.65 -1.64
N ALA A 20 -38.94 -11.85 -2.16
CA ALA A 20 -37.89 -12.64 -2.78
C ALA A 20 -37.28 -11.89 -3.99
N ILE A 21 -36.09 -12.33 -4.42
CA ILE A 21 -35.47 -11.80 -5.64
C ILE A 21 -36.41 -12.11 -6.80
N THR A 22 -36.73 -11.09 -7.60
CA THR A 22 -37.65 -11.23 -8.73
C THR A 22 -36.90 -11.74 -9.96
N LYS A 23 -37.62 -12.42 -10.85
CA LYS A 23 -37.05 -12.89 -12.13
C LYS A 23 -36.47 -11.75 -12.98
N GLU A 24 -37.09 -10.57 -12.95
CA GLU A 24 -36.55 -9.37 -13.61
C GLU A 24 -35.16 -8.97 -13.09
N GLN A 25 -34.93 -9.08 -11.78
CA GLN A 25 -33.65 -8.77 -11.15
C GLN A 25 -32.60 -9.83 -11.52
N GLU A 26 -32.97 -11.11 -11.54
CA GLU A 26 -32.10 -12.20 -11.99
C GLU A 26 -31.68 -12.03 -13.45
N ASP A 27 -32.63 -11.75 -14.34
CA ASP A 27 -32.35 -11.59 -15.77
C ASP A 27 -31.52 -10.33 -16.05
N TRP A 28 -31.75 -9.26 -15.28
CA TRP A 28 -30.87 -8.09 -15.32
C TRP A 28 -29.43 -8.44 -14.89
N ALA A 29 -29.28 -9.19 -13.80
CA ALA A 29 -27.97 -9.61 -13.29
C ALA A 29 -27.22 -10.47 -14.30
N LYS A 30 -27.88 -11.46 -14.92
CA LYS A 30 -27.30 -12.33 -15.97
C LYS A 30 -26.71 -11.54 -17.13
N LYS A 31 -27.36 -10.43 -17.50
CA LYS A 31 -27.00 -9.60 -18.66
C LYS A 31 -25.93 -8.54 -18.39
N HIS A 32 -25.79 -8.06 -17.15
CA HIS A 32 -24.95 -6.89 -16.86
C HIS A 32 -23.78 -7.15 -15.91
N LEU A 33 -23.81 -8.25 -15.14
CA LEU A 33 -22.79 -8.51 -14.12
C LEU A 33 -21.69 -9.48 -14.58
N PHE A 34 -21.98 -10.28 -15.61
CA PHE A 34 -21.08 -11.34 -16.06
C PHE A 34 -20.55 -11.02 -17.43
N ASP A 35 -19.33 -11.49 -17.69
CA ASP A 35 -18.72 -11.31 -19.00
C ASP A 35 -19.30 -12.30 -20.02
N HIS A 36 -19.37 -11.83 -21.27
CA HIS A 36 -19.91 -12.56 -22.40
C HIS A 36 -18.79 -12.83 -23.43
N PHE A 37 -18.05 -13.92 -23.23
CA PHE A 37 -16.84 -14.26 -24.00
C PHE A 37 -16.97 -15.55 -24.81
N ALA A 38 -16.26 -15.59 -25.94
CA ALA A 38 -15.93 -16.81 -26.65
C ALA A 38 -14.45 -17.13 -26.43
N TYR A 39 -14.15 -18.30 -25.88
CA TYR A 39 -12.78 -18.71 -25.57
C TYR A 39 -12.19 -19.52 -26.71
N LYS A 40 -11.16 -18.96 -27.37
CA LYS A 40 -10.48 -19.57 -28.52
C LYS A 40 -9.24 -20.36 -28.09
N CYS A 41 -9.16 -21.61 -28.52
CA CYS A 41 -7.99 -22.47 -28.38
C CYS A 41 -7.72 -23.17 -29.73
N LYS A 42 -6.64 -22.76 -30.42
CA LYS A 42 -6.38 -23.12 -31.82
C LYS A 42 -7.57 -22.72 -32.70
N ASP A 43 -8.18 -23.67 -33.37
CA ASP A 43 -9.34 -23.47 -34.25
C ASP A 43 -10.67 -23.75 -33.53
N GLU A 44 -10.65 -24.13 -32.26
CA GLU A 44 -11.87 -24.34 -31.47
C GLU A 44 -12.24 -23.07 -30.69
N LEU A 45 -13.52 -22.71 -30.70
CA LEU A 45 -14.10 -21.74 -29.77
C LEU A 45 -15.15 -22.42 -28.91
N TRP A 46 -15.29 -21.97 -27.67
CA TRP A 46 -16.44 -22.34 -26.85
C TRP A 46 -17.07 -21.11 -26.18
N CYS A 47 -18.40 -21.14 -26.06
CA CYS A 47 -19.21 -20.00 -25.64
C CYS A 47 -19.42 -19.98 -24.12
N SER A 48 -19.21 -18.82 -23.47
CA SER A 48 -19.47 -18.62 -22.04
C SER A 48 -20.95 -18.54 -21.66
N GLU A 49 -21.86 -18.44 -22.63
CA GLU A 49 -23.32 -18.35 -22.42
C GLU A 49 -24.04 -19.68 -22.56
N CYS A 50 -23.51 -20.61 -23.37
CA CYS A 50 -24.17 -21.89 -23.62
C CYS A 50 -23.25 -23.11 -23.44
N GLY A 51 -21.94 -22.91 -23.30
CA GLY A 51 -20.98 -23.97 -22.99
C GLY A 51 -20.60 -24.85 -24.16
N LYS A 52 -21.27 -24.66 -25.31
CA LYS A 52 -21.03 -25.41 -26.55
C LYS A 52 -19.78 -24.90 -27.27
N MET A 53 -19.09 -25.83 -27.91
CA MET A 53 -17.93 -25.61 -28.74
C MET A 53 -18.30 -25.66 -30.22
N TRP A 54 -17.62 -24.86 -31.03
CA TRP A 54 -17.62 -24.97 -32.49
C TRP A 54 -16.22 -24.70 -33.04
N VAL A 55 -15.98 -25.15 -34.27
CA VAL A 55 -14.73 -24.89 -34.99
C VAL A 55 -14.87 -23.57 -35.74
N ASN A 56 -13.87 -22.70 -35.64
CA ASN A 56 -13.79 -21.48 -36.41
C ASN A 56 -13.42 -21.80 -37.85
N THR A 57 -14.41 -21.86 -38.73
CA THR A 57 -14.17 -21.97 -40.17
C THR A 57 -13.86 -20.62 -40.81
N SER A 58 -14.15 -19.51 -40.11
CA SER A 58 -13.92 -18.15 -40.59
C SER A 58 -12.53 -17.63 -40.23
N LYS A 59 -11.84 -17.00 -41.19
CA LYS A 59 -10.56 -16.29 -40.99
C LYS A 59 -10.74 -14.94 -40.27
N ASP A 60 -11.68 -14.86 -39.33
CA ASP A 60 -12.02 -13.61 -38.67
C ASP A 60 -10.87 -13.17 -37.76
N LYS A 61 -10.50 -11.90 -37.90
CA LYS A 61 -9.35 -11.30 -37.23
C LYS A 61 -9.64 -11.25 -35.73
N LEU A 62 -8.57 -11.41 -34.94
CA LEU A 62 -8.62 -11.30 -33.49
C LEU A 62 -9.05 -9.86 -33.11
N GLY A 63 -10.31 -9.67 -32.70
CA GLY A 63 -10.85 -8.36 -32.33
C GLY A 63 -12.33 -8.15 -32.65
N ASP A 64 -12.91 -8.95 -33.54
CA ASP A 64 -14.33 -8.85 -33.90
C ASP A 64 -15.22 -9.63 -32.91
N LYS A 65 -16.41 -9.08 -32.62
CA LYS A 65 -17.45 -9.79 -31.85
C LYS A 65 -17.94 -10.97 -32.68
N ILE A 66 -17.92 -12.17 -32.09
CA ILE A 66 -18.41 -13.38 -32.74
C ILE A 66 -19.81 -13.71 -32.23
N GLU A 67 -20.69 -14.10 -33.14
CA GLU A 67 -21.99 -14.64 -32.75
C GLU A 67 -21.87 -16.13 -32.48
N CYS A 68 -22.36 -16.58 -31.32
CA CYS A 68 -22.42 -18.01 -31.03
C CYS A 68 -23.47 -18.69 -31.94
N PRO A 69 -23.11 -19.74 -32.70
CA PRO A 69 -24.04 -20.41 -33.61
C PRO A 69 -25.18 -21.16 -32.93
N TYR A 70 -25.12 -21.33 -31.60
CA TYR A 70 -26.12 -22.08 -30.83
C TYR A 70 -27.05 -21.20 -29.99
N CYS A 71 -26.57 -20.07 -29.50
CA CYS A 71 -27.35 -19.18 -28.62
C CYS A 71 -27.46 -17.75 -29.14
N HIS A 72 -26.86 -17.45 -30.30
CA HIS A 72 -26.92 -16.16 -30.99
C HIS A 72 -26.46 -14.96 -30.17
N HIS A 73 -25.76 -15.20 -29.05
CA HIS A 73 -25.16 -14.13 -28.27
C HIS A 73 -23.92 -13.59 -28.98
N GLN A 74 -23.76 -12.27 -28.95
CA GLN A 74 -22.57 -11.56 -29.40
C GLN A 74 -21.50 -11.61 -28.30
N LEU A 75 -20.35 -12.20 -28.62
CA LEU A 75 -19.31 -12.52 -27.65
C LEU A 75 -17.98 -11.89 -28.06
N ASP A 76 -17.24 -11.40 -27.06
CA ASP A 76 -15.87 -10.96 -27.28
C ASP A 76 -14.92 -12.17 -27.30
N VAL A 77 -14.00 -12.23 -28.27
CA VAL A 77 -13.10 -13.39 -28.41
C VAL A 77 -11.88 -13.24 -27.51
N LYS A 78 -11.63 -14.24 -26.65
CA LYS A 78 -10.46 -14.30 -25.77
C LYS A 78 -9.65 -15.56 -26.03
N VAL A 79 -8.37 -15.43 -26.34
CA VAL A 79 -7.48 -16.59 -26.50
C VAL A 79 -7.17 -17.18 -25.13
N SER A 80 -7.64 -18.40 -24.86
CA SER A 80 -7.40 -19.08 -23.59
C SER A 80 -7.66 -20.59 -23.71
N ARG A 81 -6.97 -21.37 -22.87
CA ARG A 81 -7.22 -22.81 -22.67
C ARG A 81 -8.21 -23.09 -21.53
N LYS A 82 -8.84 -22.05 -20.96
CA LYS A 82 -9.80 -22.16 -19.86
C LYS A 82 -11.00 -23.01 -20.31
N GLN A 83 -11.35 -24.03 -19.53
CA GLN A 83 -12.48 -24.94 -19.82
C GLN A 83 -13.62 -24.83 -18.80
N LYS A 84 -13.41 -24.08 -17.71
CA LYS A 84 -14.37 -23.85 -16.64
C LYS A 84 -14.36 -22.37 -16.30
N ILE A 85 -15.52 -21.77 -16.13
CA ILE A 85 -15.68 -20.39 -15.67
C ILE A 85 -16.51 -20.43 -14.40
N HIS A 86 -15.99 -19.72 -13.41
CA HIS A 86 -16.68 -19.34 -12.20
C HIS A 86 -16.51 -17.84 -12.09
N GLU A 87 -17.63 -17.11 -12.08
CA GLU A 87 -17.67 -15.66 -11.91
C GLU A 87 -18.59 -15.34 -10.74
N GLU A 88 -18.13 -14.42 -9.89
CA GLU A 88 -18.88 -13.92 -8.74
C GLU A 88 -18.99 -12.40 -8.87
N ALA A 89 -20.20 -11.88 -8.70
CA ALA A 89 -20.46 -10.46 -8.68
C ALA A 89 -21.50 -10.12 -7.62
N TYR A 90 -21.48 -8.89 -7.12
CA TYR A 90 -22.52 -8.42 -6.20
C TYR A 90 -23.48 -7.50 -6.93
N MET A 91 -24.78 -7.79 -6.81
CA MET A 91 -25.85 -6.86 -7.14
C MET A 91 -26.37 -6.21 -5.86
N SER A 92 -26.60 -4.91 -5.91
CA SER A 92 -27.15 -4.14 -4.79
C SER A 92 -28.53 -3.57 -5.17
N ILE A 93 -29.55 -3.86 -4.36
CA ILE A 93 -30.91 -3.37 -4.55
C ILE A 93 -31.23 -2.33 -3.46
N LEU A 94 -31.67 -1.15 -3.89
CA LEU A 94 -32.09 -0.06 -3.00
C LEU A 94 -33.61 0.00 -2.94
N GLN A 95 -34.18 -0.13 -1.74
CA GLN A 95 -35.62 -0.10 -1.51
C GLN A 95 -35.94 0.66 -0.20
N VAL A 96 -37.20 1.04 0.00
CA VAL A 96 -37.66 1.65 1.27
C VAL A 96 -38.67 0.73 1.94
N LYS A 97 -38.47 0.40 3.21
CA LYS A 97 -39.41 -0.44 3.97
C LYS A 97 -39.52 0.01 5.42
N GLY A 98 -40.75 0.23 5.90
CA GLY A 98 -41.01 0.57 7.30
C GLY A 98 -40.30 1.83 7.80
N GLY A 99 -40.06 2.82 6.93
CA GLY A 99 -39.31 4.04 7.24
C GLY A 99 -37.78 3.88 7.21
N PHE A 100 -37.26 2.71 6.81
CA PHE A 100 -35.82 2.48 6.63
C PHE A 100 -35.45 2.56 5.16
N GLN A 101 -34.27 3.13 4.88
CA GLN A 101 -33.56 2.87 3.65
C GLN A 101 -32.92 1.48 3.77
N VAL A 102 -33.26 0.58 2.85
CA VAL A 102 -32.73 -0.79 2.85
C VAL A 102 -31.82 -0.98 1.64
N ILE A 103 -30.63 -1.52 1.89
CA ILE A 103 -29.68 -1.96 0.86
C ILE A 103 -29.58 -3.48 0.97
N ARG A 104 -29.98 -4.19 -0.08
CA ARG A 104 -29.83 -5.66 -0.16
C ARG A 104 -28.66 -5.97 -1.07
N HIS A 105 -27.72 -6.75 -0.59
CA HIS A 105 -26.61 -7.27 -1.38
C HIS A 105 -26.87 -8.73 -1.73
N ILE A 106 -26.97 -8.98 -3.03
CA ILE A 106 -27.17 -10.29 -3.63
C ILE A 106 -25.83 -10.72 -4.23
N LEU A 107 -25.32 -11.85 -3.78
CA LEU A 107 -24.20 -12.53 -4.43
C LEU A 107 -24.75 -13.28 -5.64
N CYS A 108 -24.21 -12.97 -6.81
CA CYS A 108 -24.59 -13.55 -8.08
C CYS A 108 -23.45 -14.42 -8.59
N TRP A 109 -23.75 -15.67 -8.90
CA TRP A 109 -22.79 -16.64 -9.42
C TRP A 109 -23.13 -17.08 -10.83
N LYS A 110 -22.10 -17.29 -11.64
CA LYS A 110 -22.18 -17.94 -12.94
C LYS A 110 -21.15 -19.06 -13.01
N ASN A 111 -21.63 -20.27 -13.21
CA ASN A 111 -20.82 -21.47 -13.37
C ASN A 111 -21.09 -22.11 -14.73
N ILE A 112 -20.04 -22.31 -15.52
CA ILE A 112 -20.13 -22.98 -16.82
C ILE A 112 -18.88 -23.79 -17.12
N ARG A 113 -19.07 -24.93 -17.80
CA ARG A 113 -18.00 -25.80 -18.26
C ARG A 113 -18.20 -26.16 -19.74
N LYS A 114 -17.10 -26.20 -20.48
CA LYS A 114 -17.06 -26.64 -21.89
C LYS A 114 -17.69 -28.04 -22.03
N GLU A 115 -18.66 -28.18 -22.93
CA GLU A 115 -19.26 -29.46 -23.38
C GLU A 115 -19.93 -30.34 -22.31
N THR A 116 -20.15 -29.87 -21.07
CA THR A 116 -20.58 -30.78 -19.98
C THR A 116 -21.93 -30.47 -19.34
N SER A 117 -22.37 -29.21 -19.22
CA SER A 117 -23.58 -28.87 -18.45
C SER A 117 -24.19 -27.53 -18.87
N PRO A 118 -25.52 -27.33 -18.67
CA PRO A 118 -26.16 -26.02 -18.84
C PRO A 118 -25.56 -25.00 -17.88
N VAL A 119 -25.64 -23.72 -18.24
CA VAL A 119 -25.13 -22.62 -17.40
C VAL A 119 -25.91 -22.59 -16.09
N CYS A 120 -25.19 -22.65 -14.99
CA CYS A 120 -25.76 -22.57 -13.65
C CYS A 120 -25.59 -21.16 -13.12
N TYR A 121 -26.72 -20.50 -12.86
CA TYR A 121 -26.78 -19.23 -12.16
C TYR A 121 -27.32 -19.45 -10.75
N ASP A 122 -26.74 -18.79 -9.76
CA ASP A 122 -27.27 -18.72 -8.39
C ASP A 122 -27.32 -17.28 -7.92
N PHE A 123 -28.40 -16.93 -7.20
CA PHE A 123 -28.63 -15.59 -6.68
C PHE A 123 -28.98 -15.68 -5.20
N THR A 124 -27.98 -15.43 -4.36
CA THR A 124 -28.12 -15.58 -2.92
C THR A 124 -28.03 -14.23 -2.23
N GLU A 125 -29.07 -13.85 -1.50
CA GLU A 125 -29.01 -12.68 -0.62
C GLU A 125 -28.09 -12.95 0.58
N VAL A 126 -27.07 -12.11 0.74
CA VAL A 126 -26.02 -12.30 1.75
C VAL A 126 -26.06 -11.24 2.86
N VAL A 127 -26.43 -10.01 2.54
CA VAL A 127 -26.41 -8.87 3.47
C VAL A 127 -27.60 -7.95 3.21
N GLN A 128 -28.21 -7.48 4.28
CA GLN A 128 -29.21 -6.41 4.33
C GLN A 128 -28.74 -5.33 5.29
N GLU A 129 -28.58 -4.11 4.78
CA GLU A 129 -28.31 -2.93 5.59
C GLU A 129 -29.60 -2.13 5.75
N TRP A 130 -30.01 -1.94 7.00
CA TRP A 130 -31.20 -1.18 7.38
C TRP A 130 -30.77 0.14 7.98
N ILE A 131 -30.96 1.24 7.25
CA ILE A 131 -30.47 2.57 7.62
C ILE A 131 -31.66 3.45 7.97
N ARG A 132 -31.63 4.03 9.17
CA ARG A 132 -32.61 5.00 9.67
C ARG A 132 -32.29 6.41 9.19
N GLU A 133 -33.26 7.31 9.31
CA GLU A 133 -33.09 8.74 9.02
C GLU A 133 -31.98 9.42 9.84
N ASP A 134 -31.69 8.93 11.07
CA ASP A 134 -30.56 9.39 11.89
C ASP A 134 -29.19 8.85 11.44
N GLY A 135 -29.15 8.10 10.33
CA GLY A 135 -27.96 7.47 9.77
C GLY A 135 -27.46 6.25 10.54
N LYS A 136 -28.17 5.79 11.58
CA LYS A 136 -27.83 4.55 12.27
C LYS A 136 -28.20 3.34 11.41
N ARG A 137 -27.28 2.39 11.34
CA ARG A 137 -27.38 1.18 10.53
C ARG A 137 -27.55 -0.05 11.41
N THR A 138 -28.49 -0.90 11.05
CA THR A 138 -28.65 -2.26 11.57
C THR A 138 -28.36 -3.26 10.46
N ILE A 139 -27.65 -4.35 10.76
CA ILE A 139 -27.17 -5.30 9.75
C ILE A 139 -27.81 -6.67 9.98
N ILE A 140 -28.40 -7.22 8.94
CA ILE A 140 -28.81 -8.62 8.86
C ILE A 140 -27.97 -9.27 7.77
N ALA A 141 -27.19 -10.29 8.10
CA ALA A 141 -26.32 -10.94 7.13
C ALA A 141 -26.20 -12.44 7.41
N ARG A 142 -25.76 -13.18 6.39
CA ARG A 142 -25.32 -14.56 6.56
C ARG A 142 -24.02 -14.58 7.38
N PRO A 143 -23.78 -15.62 8.19
CA PRO A 143 -22.50 -15.74 8.86
C PRO A 143 -21.38 -15.87 7.84
N ILE A 144 -20.22 -15.32 8.17
CA ILE A 144 -19.00 -15.44 7.38
C ILE A 144 -18.19 -16.61 7.96
N ASN A 145 -17.56 -17.40 7.09
CA ASN A 145 -16.74 -18.53 7.53
C ASN A 145 -15.50 -18.04 8.31
N MET A 146 -14.93 -18.88 9.18
CA MET A 146 -13.84 -18.51 10.11
C MET A 146 -12.59 -17.95 9.42
N GLY A 147 -12.37 -18.27 8.14
CA GLY A 147 -11.29 -17.71 7.32
C GLY A 147 -11.58 -16.36 6.65
N SER A 148 -12.71 -15.71 6.93
CA SER A 148 -13.16 -14.43 6.33
C SER A 148 -13.28 -14.40 4.79
N ASN A 149 -13.22 -15.55 4.12
CA ASN A 149 -13.19 -15.64 2.65
C ASN A 149 -14.55 -15.91 1.99
N GLY A 150 -15.66 -15.98 2.74
CA GLY A 150 -16.98 -16.21 2.14
C GLY A 150 -18.14 -16.38 3.12
N PHE A 151 -19.37 -16.18 2.62
CA PHE A 151 -20.60 -16.37 3.39
C PHE A 151 -20.97 -17.85 3.51
N VAL A 152 -21.58 -18.23 4.63
CA VAL A 152 -22.08 -19.59 4.86
C VAL A 152 -23.49 -19.70 4.29
N TYR A 153 -23.61 -20.25 3.07
CA TYR A 153 -24.85 -20.30 2.30
C TYR A 153 -25.95 -21.19 2.91
N SER A 154 -25.56 -22.22 3.67
CA SER A 154 -26.50 -23.09 4.38
C SER A 154 -27.17 -22.41 5.59
N SER A 155 -26.61 -21.30 6.07
CA SER A 155 -27.08 -20.63 7.28
C SER A 155 -27.99 -19.44 6.94
N PRO A 156 -29.12 -19.27 7.65
CA PRO A 156 -30.04 -18.18 7.38
C PRO A 156 -29.43 -16.81 7.71
N LEU A 157 -30.06 -15.77 7.17
CA LEU A 157 -29.81 -14.38 7.53
C LEU A 157 -30.06 -14.19 9.04
N SER A 158 -29.14 -13.49 9.71
CA SER A 158 -29.26 -13.20 11.13
C SER A 158 -28.66 -11.85 11.45
N ILE A 159 -29.11 -11.25 12.55
CA ILE A 159 -28.59 -9.96 12.96
C ILE A 159 -27.10 -10.04 13.37
N LYS A 160 -26.33 -9.05 12.95
CA LYS A 160 -24.88 -8.91 13.19
C LYS A 160 -24.54 -7.58 13.85
N GLY A 161 -23.40 -7.55 14.54
CA GLY A 161 -22.78 -6.31 14.99
C GLY A 161 -22.26 -5.49 13.80
N GLU A 162 -22.20 -4.16 13.96
CA GLU A 162 -21.93 -3.22 12.87
C GLU A 162 -20.57 -3.45 12.17
N TYR A 163 -19.57 -3.91 12.91
CA TYR A 163 -18.20 -4.13 12.41
C TYR A 163 -17.79 -5.60 12.41
N GLY A 164 -18.75 -6.53 12.43
CA GLY A 164 -18.48 -7.97 12.56
C GLY A 164 -18.15 -8.38 14.00
N SER A 165 -18.17 -9.69 14.26
CA SER A 165 -18.00 -10.26 15.60
C SER A 165 -16.57 -10.71 15.91
N THR A 166 -15.61 -10.41 15.04
CA THR A 166 -14.24 -10.94 15.12
C THR A 166 -13.23 -9.82 15.42
N PRO A 167 -12.35 -9.98 16.43
CA PRO A 167 -11.30 -9.01 16.76
C PRO A 167 -10.28 -8.77 15.63
N TYR A 168 -10.26 -9.64 14.61
CA TYR A 168 -9.31 -9.64 13.50
C TYR A 168 -9.78 -8.88 12.25
N ASN A 169 -10.78 -8.00 12.37
CA ASN A 169 -11.26 -7.20 11.24
C ASN A 169 -10.29 -6.06 10.90
N TYR A 170 -9.12 -6.43 10.37
CA TYR A 170 -8.14 -5.55 9.75
C TYR A 170 -8.63 -4.95 8.41
N TYR A 171 -9.75 -5.44 7.86
CA TYR A 171 -10.22 -5.17 6.48
C TYR A 171 -11.33 -4.11 6.36
N GLY A 172 -11.70 -3.41 7.43
CA GLY A 172 -12.73 -2.36 7.39
C GLY A 172 -14.17 -2.87 7.49
N ASP A 173 -15.13 -2.08 6.97
CA ASP A 173 -16.58 -2.35 7.07
C ASP A 173 -17.02 -3.49 6.13
N LEU A 174 -16.99 -4.73 6.63
CA LEU A 174 -17.25 -5.96 5.84
C LEU A 174 -18.61 -5.99 5.14
N TYR A 175 -19.59 -5.29 5.68
CA TYR A 175 -20.96 -5.34 5.19
C TYR A 175 -21.28 -4.19 4.23
N ALA A 176 -20.41 -3.20 4.10
CA ALA A 176 -20.52 -2.14 3.11
C ALA A 176 -19.96 -2.61 1.75
N ILE A 177 -20.65 -3.56 1.14
CA ILE A 177 -20.24 -4.20 -0.12
C ILE A 177 -20.40 -3.20 -1.27
N HIS A 178 -19.38 -3.14 -2.13
CA HIS A 178 -19.48 -2.44 -3.41
C HIS A 178 -20.02 -3.42 -4.46
N GLY A 179 -21.31 -3.29 -4.80
CA GLY A 179 -21.94 -4.08 -5.84
C GLY A 179 -22.69 -3.19 -6.82
N GLU A 180 -22.88 -3.69 -8.03
CA GLU A 180 -23.58 -3.00 -9.10
C GLU A 180 -25.04 -2.76 -8.73
N LEU A 181 -25.50 -1.52 -8.90
CA LEU A 181 -26.82 -1.13 -8.43
C LEU A 181 -27.91 -1.50 -9.43
N TYR A 182 -28.92 -2.23 -8.97
CA TYR A 182 -30.13 -2.50 -9.76
C TYR A 182 -30.81 -1.17 -10.18
N PRO A 183 -31.27 -1.01 -11.44
CA PRO A 183 -31.71 0.30 -11.95
C PRO A 183 -32.97 0.85 -11.27
N ARG A 184 -33.90 0.00 -10.84
CA ARG A 184 -35.09 0.42 -10.10
C ARG A 184 -34.71 0.60 -8.64
N LYS A 185 -34.67 1.87 -8.20
CA LYS A 185 -34.19 2.28 -6.88
C LYS A 185 -35.28 3.04 -6.16
N GLU A 186 -35.51 2.70 -4.91
CA GLU A 186 -36.32 3.52 -4.01
C GLU A 186 -35.40 4.16 -2.97
N LEU A 187 -35.63 5.45 -2.75
CA LEU A 187 -34.86 6.26 -1.83
C LEU A 187 -35.80 6.95 -0.85
N LEU A 188 -35.38 7.04 0.41
CA LEU A 188 -36.05 7.87 1.40
C LEU A 188 -36.20 9.33 0.90
N PRO A 189 -37.31 10.02 1.24
CA PRO A 189 -37.50 11.42 0.88
C PRO A 189 -36.33 12.33 1.30
N GLU A 190 -35.73 12.06 2.46
CA GLU A 190 -34.61 12.80 3.06
C GLU A 190 -33.38 12.74 2.15
N LEU A 191 -33.08 11.58 1.57
CA LEU A 191 -31.97 11.41 0.63
C LEU A 191 -32.21 12.17 -0.67
N LYS A 192 -33.45 12.18 -1.17
CA LYS A 192 -33.83 12.95 -2.36
C LYS A 192 -33.66 14.46 -2.14
N LYS A 193 -34.06 14.97 -0.96
CA LYS A 193 -33.85 16.39 -0.55
C LYS A 193 -32.36 16.77 -0.53
N ARG A 194 -31.49 15.81 -0.19
CA ARG A 194 -30.02 15.94 -0.18
C ARG A 194 -29.38 15.83 -1.58
N GLY A 195 -30.18 15.70 -2.64
CA GLY A 195 -29.70 15.65 -4.04
C GLY A 195 -29.32 14.26 -4.54
N LEU A 196 -29.63 13.19 -3.79
CA LEU A 196 -29.45 11.83 -4.27
C LEU A 196 -30.62 11.44 -5.17
N ASN A 197 -30.36 11.41 -6.48
CA ASN A 197 -31.38 11.28 -7.53
C ASN A 197 -31.35 9.88 -8.17
N ARG A 198 -32.11 9.68 -9.26
CA ARG A 198 -32.19 8.43 -10.03
C ARG A 198 -30.81 7.90 -10.47
N ARG A 199 -29.90 8.81 -10.88
CA ARG A 199 -28.52 8.46 -11.21
C ARG A 199 -27.71 8.43 -9.92
N PHE A 200 -27.41 7.22 -9.46
CA PHE A 200 -26.57 7.02 -8.29
C PHE A 200 -25.10 7.15 -8.70
N PRO A 201 -24.29 7.94 -7.97
CA PRO A 201 -22.85 8.03 -8.25
C PRO A 201 -22.19 6.67 -7.99
N ASP A 202 -21.20 6.33 -8.80
CA ASP A 202 -20.41 5.11 -8.61
C ASP A 202 -19.47 5.27 -7.40
N VAL A 203 -20.06 5.05 -6.22
CA VAL A 203 -19.48 5.00 -4.89
C VAL A 203 -20.26 3.98 -4.07
N THR A 204 -19.66 3.42 -3.01
CA THR A 204 -20.33 2.43 -2.16
C THR A 204 -21.64 3.01 -1.56
N PRO A 205 -22.81 2.43 -1.87
CA PRO A 205 -24.10 3.02 -1.49
C PRO A 205 -24.27 3.22 0.01
N SER A 206 -23.86 2.24 0.81
CA SER A 206 -23.87 2.28 2.27
C SER A 206 -23.17 3.51 2.85
N LYS A 207 -21.98 3.82 2.33
CA LYS A 207 -21.16 4.92 2.84
C LYS A 207 -21.79 6.26 2.48
N LEU A 208 -22.28 6.41 1.25
CA LEU A 208 -22.93 7.64 0.79
C LEU A 208 -24.25 7.91 1.53
N ILE A 209 -25.11 6.90 1.62
CA ILE A 209 -26.43 7.05 2.27
C ILE A 209 -26.27 7.44 3.74
N ARG A 210 -25.38 6.76 4.48
CA ARG A 210 -25.12 7.08 5.89
C ARG A 210 -24.55 8.49 6.07
N ASP A 211 -23.62 8.90 5.21
CA ASP A 211 -23.03 10.23 5.27
C ASP A 211 -24.06 11.34 5.03
N LEU A 212 -24.90 11.20 4.01
CA LEU A 212 -25.96 12.17 3.71
C LEU A 212 -27.00 12.28 4.84
N LEU A 213 -27.40 11.16 5.44
CA LEU A 213 -28.37 11.14 6.53
C LEU A 213 -27.80 11.73 7.83
N LYS A 214 -26.51 11.55 8.09
CA LYS A 214 -25.81 12.19 9.22
C LYS A 214 -25.58 13.70 9.03
N GLY A 215 -25.93 14.26 7.88
CA GLY A 215 -25.72 15.68 7.57
C GLY A 215 -24.37 15.99 6.93
N GLY A 216 -23.84 15.07 6.12
CA GLY A 216 -22.62 15.26 5.32
C GLY A 216 -22.78 16.38 4.29
N ASN A 217 -22.43 17.61 4.69
CA ASN A 217 -22.59 18.82 3.87
C ASN A 217 -21.76 18.79 2.57
N ASP A 218 -20.58 18.20 2.60
CA ASP A 218 -19.67 18.20 1.45
C ASP A 218 -20.10 17.20 0.37
N SER A 219 -20.59 16.03 0.76
CA SER A 219 -21.18 15.04 -0.15
C SER A 219 -22.46 15.58 -0.80
N GLU A 220 -23.34 16.20 0.00
CA GLU A 220 -24.53 16.90 -0.50
C GLU A 220 -24.15 18.00 -1.51
N LEU A 221 -23.14 18.82 -1.18
CA LEU A 221 -22.65 19.87 -2.06
C LEU A 221 -22.16 19.30 -3.39
N CYS A 222 -21.35 18.24 -3.38
CA CYS A 222 -20.85 17.60 -4.60
C CYS A 222 -21.99 17.03 -5.46
N LEU A 223 -23.01 16.43 -4.84
CA LEU A 223 -24.19 15.92 -5.55
C LEU A 223 -24.98 17.06 -6.21
N LYS A 224 -25.30 18.12 -5.45
CA LYS A 224 -26.09 19.25 -5.93
C LYS A 224 -25.37 20.07 -7.00
N THR A 225 -24.05 20.13 -6.96
CA THR A 225 -23.22 20.86 -7.94
C THR A 225 -22.78 19.99 -9.14
N GLY A 226 -23.09 18.70 -9.13
CA GLY A 226 -22.71 17.77 -10.20
C GLY A 226 -21.21 17.40 -10.21
N GLN A 227 -20.48 17.71 -9.16
CA GLN A 227 -19.04 17.41 -8.99
C GLN A 227 -18.83 15.93 -8.60
N ILE A 228 -19.40 15.02 -9.39
CA ILE A 228 -19.34 13.57 -9.14
C ILE A 228 -17.90 13.02 -9.11
N PRO A 229 -16.96 13.46 -9.96
CA PRO A 229 -15.57 12.99 -9.87
C PRO A 229 -14.92 13.34 -8.52
N MET A 230 -15.23 14.50 -7.95
CA MET A 230 -14.76 14.91 -6.62
C MET A 230 -15.36 14.02 -5.53
N LEU A 231 -16.67 13.78 -5.59
CA LEU A 231 -17.35 12.86 -4.66
C LEU A 231 -16.68 11.48 -4.68
N LYS A 232 -16.42 10.91 -5.87
CA LYS A 232 -15.75 9.61 -6.00
C LYS A 232 -14.36 9.59 -5.34
N HIS A 233 -13.58 10.64 -5.56
CA HIS A 233 -12.23 10.77 -5.01
C HIS A 233 -12.23 10.86 -3.49
N MET A 234 -13.17 11.61 -2.89
CA MET A 234 -13.37 11.69 -1.45
C MET A 234 -13.56 10.30 -0.83
N TYR A 235 -14.53 9.53 -1.34
CA TYR A 235 -14.83 8.18 -0.84
C TYR A 235 -13.72 7.17 -1.10
N ARG A 236 -12.95 7.32 -2.17
CA ARG A 236 -11.79 6.45 -2.49
C ARG A 236 -10.64 6.66 -1.50
N ASN A 237 -10.36 7.90 -1.12
CA ASN A 237 -9.29 8.24 -0.18
C ASN A 237 -9.69 8.08 1.29
N GLY A 238 -10.97 7.76 1.57
CA GLY A 238 -11.49 7.59 2.92
C GLY A 238 -11.83 8.90 3.64
N PHE A 239 -11.84 10.04 2.93
CA PHE A 239 -12.25 11.33 3.49
C PHE A 239 -13.73 11.60 3.17
N SER A 240 -14.50 12.01 4.17
CA SER A 240 -15.87 12.54 3.96
C SER A 240 -15.91 14.06 3.78
N GLN A 241 -14.75 14.71 3.75
CA GLN A 241 -14.62 16.17 3.74
C GLN A 241 -13.73 16.65 2.59
N LEU A 242 -14.05 17.82 2.05
CA LEU A 242 -13.29 18.49 1.00
C LEU A 242 -12.06 19.19 1.58
N ARG A 243 -10.86 18.73 1.20
CA ARG A 243 -9.59 19.30 1.66
C ARG A 243 -9.45 20.80 1.36
N TYR A 244 -9.88 21.23 0.17
CA TYR A 244 -9.78 22.60 -0.31
C TYR A 244 -11.16 23.23 -0.55
N LYS A 245 -12.06 23.15 0.44
CA LYS A 245 -13.46 23.63 0.33
C LYS A 245 -13.61 25.07 -0.19
N PRO A 246 -12.83 26.09 0.25
CA PRO A 246 -12.95 27.45 -0.30
C PRO A 246 -12.67 27.52 -1.81
N SER A 247 -11.62 26.83 -2.27
CA SER A 247 -11.24 26.74 -3.67
C SER A 247 -12.27 25.97 -4.49
N PHE A 248 -12.78 24.86 -3.94
CA PHE A 248 -13.87 24.11 -4.55
C PHE A 248 -15.15 24.95 -4.72
N ASN A 249 -15.50 25.77 -3.72
CA ASN A 249 -16.64 26.68 -3.83
C ASN A 249 -16.45 27.72 -4.95
N ILE A 250 -15.21 28.16 -5.20
CA ILE A 250 -14.89 29.03 -6.34
C ILE A 250 -15.07 28.29 -7.66
N CYS A 251 -14.65 27.03 -7.77
CA CYS A 251 -14.94 26.21 -8.95
C CYS A 251 -16.45 26.18 -9.24
N ASN A 252 -17.27 25.93 -8.22
CA ASN A 252 -18.72 25.89 -8.38
C ASN A 252 -19.32 27.24 -8.80
N ARG A 253 -18.86 28.35 -8.23
CA ARG A 253 -19.28 29.72 -8.63
C ARG A 253 -18.91 30.05 -10.08
N ASN A 254 -17.83 29.48 -10.60
CA ASN A 254 -17.37 29.69 -11.97
C ASN A 254 -17.85 28.58 -12.93
N HIS A 255 -18.79 27.72 -12.50
CA HIS A 255 -19.28 26.57 -13.27
C HIS A 255 -18.16 25.63 -13.79
N TYR A 256 -17.05 25.56 -13.06
CA TYR A 256 -15.91 24.73 -13.39
C TYR A 256 -16.09 23.31 -12.86
N ILE A 257 -16.36 22.35 -13.75
CA ILE A 257 -16.46 20.93 -13.39
C ILE A 257 -15.08 20.31 -13.34
N ILE A 258 -14.69 19.81 -12.17
CA ILE A 258 -13.42 19.13 -11.95
C ILE A 258 -13.56 17.70 -12.49
N LYS A 259 -12.94 17.44 -13.64
CA LYS A 259 -12.98 16.11 -14.29
C LYS A 259 -12.08 15.10 -13.59
N ASP A 260 -10.89 15.54 -13.16
CA ASP A 260 -9.91 14.74 -12.44
C ASP A 260 -9.65 15.37 -11.07
N ALA A 261 -10.29 14.81 -10.05
CA ALA A 261 -10.22 15.32 -8.69
C ALA A 261 -8.84 15.10 -8.04
N SER A 262 -8.18 13.96 -8.34
CA SER A 262 -6.85 13.67 -7.80
C SER A 262 -5.83 14.68 -8.33
N MET A 263 -5.81 14.88 -9.65
CA MET A 263 -4.92 15.86 -10.27
C MET A 263 -5.21 17.28 -9.79
N TRP A 264 -6.48 17.62 -9.56
CA TRP A 264 -6.85 18.94 -9.06
C TRP A 264 -6.37 19.17 -7.63
N GLU A 265 -6.50 18.21 -6.73
CA GLU A 265 -5.98 18.30 -5.36
C GLU A 265 -4.44 18.38 -5.32
N ASP A 266 -3.76 17.63 -6.18
CA ASP A 266 -2.29 17.71 -6.34
C ASP A 266 -1.89 19.09 -6.85
N TYR A 267 -2.61 19.61 -7.84
CA TYR A 267 -2.42 20.96 -8.34
C TYR A 267 -2.67 22.04 -7.27
N MET A 268 -3.69 21.91 -6.42
CA MET A 268 -3.91 22.82 -5.28
C MET A 268 -2.74 22.77 -4.29
N SER A 269 -2.19 21.58 -4.04
CA SER A 269 -1.01 21.40 -3.19
C SER A 269 0.23 22.07 -3.78
N LEU A 270 0.38 22.05 -5.11
CA LEU A 270 1.43 22.80 -5.83
C LEU A 270 1.22 24.32 -5.71
N LEU A 271 -0.02 24.81 -5.86
CA LEU A 271 -0.31 26.25 -5.68
C LEU A 271 0.08 26.72 -4.27
N SER A 272 -0.26 25.93 -3.25
CA SER A 272 0.14 26.18 -1.86
C SER A 272 1.67 26.22 -1.71
N TYR A 273 2.38 25.24 -2.27
CA TYR A 273 3.85 25.18 -2.25
C TYR A 273 4.51 26.42 -2.89
N PHE A 274 3.92 26.96 -3.97
CA PHE A 274 4.43 28.16 -4.64
C PHE A 274 3.87 29.47 -4.08
N GLY A 275 3.07 29.44 -3.00
CA GLY A 275 2.47 30.63 -2.41
C GLY A 275 1.48 31.35 -3.34
N LYS A 276 0.84 30.62 -4.26
CA LYS A 276 -0.18 31.18 -5.16
C LYS A 276 -1.53 31.26 -4.44
N ASP A 277 -2.32 32.27 -4.82
CA ASP A 277 -3.63 32.48 -4.21
C ASP A 277 -4.63 31.38 -4.61
N MET A 278 -4.97 30.54 -3.62
CA MET A 278 -5.94 29.45 -3.76
C MET A 278 -7.40 29.93 -3.69
N ARG A 279 -7.64 31.24 -3.54
CA ARG A 279 -8.98 31.86 -3.57
C ARG A 279 -9.26 32.67 -4.83
N ASN A 280 -8.33 32.64 -5.78
CA ASN A 280 -8.51 33.32 -7.06
C ASN A 280 -8.91 32.33 -8.16
N ALA A 281 -10.04 32.61 -8.84
CA ALA A 281 -10.58 31.78 -9.91
C ALA A 281 -9.57 31.53 -11.05
N HIS A 282 -8.70 32.51 -11.36
CA HIS A 282 -7.66 32.36 -12.38
C HIS A 282 -6.71 31.19 -12.11
N TYR A 283 -6.34 30.98 -10.83
CA TYR A 283 -5.45 29.87 -10.45
C TYR A 283 -6.22 28.59 -10.20
N VAL A 284 -7.38 28.68 -9.57
CA VAL A 284 -8.17 27.52 -9.10
C VAL A 284 -8.90 26.81 -10.24
N CYS A 285 -9.30 27.54 -11.30
CA CYS A 285 -10.08 27.05 -12.43
C CYS A 285 -9.28 27.11 -13.75
N PRO A 286 -8.19 26.33 -13.90
CA PRO A 286 -7.38 26.37 -15.11
C PRO A 286 -8.16 25.78 -16.31
N LYS A 287 -8.04 26.44 -17.48
CA LYS A 287 -8.65 25.96 -18.74
C LYS A 287 -8.21 24.53 -19.08
N ASN A 288 -6.93 24.22 -18.88
CA ASN A 288 -6.38 22.88 -18.98
C ASN A 288 -5.62 22.53 -17.69
N LEU A 289 -6.26 21.73 -16.83
CA LEU A 289 -5.72 21.33 -15.54
C LEU A 289 -4.39 20.59 -15.67
N LYS A 290 -4.29 19.66 -16.63
CA LYS A 290 -3.09 18.84 -16.83
C LYS A 290 -1.89 19.70 -17.20
N THR A 291 -2.05 20.61 -18.16
CA THR A 291 -0.96 21.50 -18.57
C THR A 291 -0.52 22.44 -17.44
N ALA A 292 -1.46 22.97 -16.66
CA ALA A 292 -1.16 23.83 -15.52
C ALA A 292 -0.42 23.07 -14.41
N HIS A 293 -0.90 21.86 -14.09
CA HIS A 293 -0.26 20.93 -13.15
C HIS A 293 1.17 20.59 -13.57
N ASP A 294 1.36 20.10 -14.80
CA ASP A 294 2.66 19.61 -15.28
C ASP A 294 3.71 20.74 -15.32
N LYS A 295 3.28 21.96 -15.65
CA LYS A 295 4.14 23.15 -15.62
C LYS A 295 4.66 23.43 -14.20
N LEU A 296 3.77 23.45 -13.20
CA LEU A 296 4.18 23.70 -11.81
C LEU A 296 5.00 22.55 -11.24
N LEU A 297 4.64 21.30 -11.57
CA LEU A 297 5.39 20.12 -11.14
C LEU A 297 6.83 20.16 -11.66
N LYS A 298 7.04 20.49 -12.94
CA LYS A 298 8.38 20.63 -13.53
C LYS A 298 9.22 21.68 -12.79
N ILE A 299 8.62 22.82 -12.46
CA ILE A 299 9.30 23.88 -11.70
C ILE A 299 9.70 23.38 -10.30
N LYS A 300 8.81 22.63 -9.62
CA LYS A 300 9.07 22.06 -8.29
C LYS A 300 10.22 21.06 -8.33
N GLN A 301 10.20 20.14 -9.30
CA GLN A 301 11.24 19.13 -9.48
C GLN A 301 12.63 19.77 -9.68
N VAL A 302 12.72 20.81 -10.53
CA VAL A 302 13.98 21.53 -10.74
C VAL A 302 14.47 22.21 -9.46
N ARG A 303 13.57 22.83 -8.69
CA ARG A 303 13.91 23.49 -7.42
C ARG A 303 14.38 22.48 -6.37
N GLU A 304 13.68 21.36 -6.22
CA GLU A 304 14.05 20.30 -5.27
C GLU A 304 15.33 19.57 -5.67
N ALA A 305 15.62 19.43 -6.97
CA ALA A 305 16.88 18.87 -7.45
C ALA A 305 18.06 19.79 -7.09
N ARG A 306 17.92 21.11 -7.27
CA ARG A 306 18.94 22.08 -6.86
C ARG A 306 19.19 22.06 -5.35
N LEU A 307 18.12 22.07 -4.54
CA LEU A 307 18.23 21.99 -3.09
C LEU A 307 18.86 20.67 -2.62
N ARG A 308 18.55 19.55 -3.27
CA ARG A 308 19.23 18.27 -2.99
C ARG A 308 20.71 18.35 -3.32
N GLN A 309 21.07 18.88 -4.49
CA GLN A 309 22.46 19.05 -4.89
C GLN A 309 23.24 19.95 -3.90
N GLU A 310 22.64 21.03 -3.42
CA GLU A 310 23.24 21.91 -2.40
C GLU A 310 23.42 21.19 -1.07
N ARG A 311 22.43 20.42 -0.62
CA ARG A 311 22.52 19.60 0.60
C ARG A 311 23.60 18.53 0.48
N ASP A 312 23.68 17.84 -0.65
CA ASP A 312 24.68 16.81 -0.91
C ASP A 312 26.10 17.41 -0.94
N ARG A 313 26.25 18.62 -1.52
CA ARG A 313 27.51 19.38 -1.48
C ARG A 313 27.88 19.79 -0.06
N ALA A 314 26.95 20.32 0.73
CA ALA A 314 27.20 20.70 2.12
C ALA A 314 27.58 19.48 2.97
N GLN A 315 26.90 18.34 2.78
CA GLN A 315 27.22 17.09 3.46
C GLN A 315 28.59 16.54 3.04
N SER A 316 28.98 16.64 1.77
CA SER A 316 30.29 16.16 1.32
C SER A 316 31.43 17.01 1.87
N ILE A 317 31.26 18.34 1.94
CA ILE A 317 32.21 19.25 2.58
C ILE A 317 32.33 18.92 4.07
N SER A 318 31.21 18.83 4.78
CA SER A 318 31.20 18.52 6.22
C SER A 318 31.83 17.14 6.53
N LYS A 319 31.56 16.12 5.70
CA LYS A 319 32.21 14.80 5.82
C LYS A 319 33.72 14.89 5.62
N ARG A 320 34.18 15.69 4.65
CA ARG A 320 35.60 15.89 4.36
C ARG A 320 36.29 16.63 5.51
N GLU A 321 35.70 17.70 6.03
CA GLU A 321 36.20 18.43 7.19
C GLU A 321 36.30 17.53 8.42
N LYS A 322 35.27 16.72 8.68
CA LYS A 322 35.28 15.75 9.78
C LYS A 322 36.37 14.70 9.60
N LEU A 323 36.55 14.16 8.40
CA LEU A 323 37.62 13.21 8.12
C LEU A 323 39.00 13.84 8.34
N MET A 324 39.21 15.07 7.90
CA MET A 324 40.47 15.79 8.13
C MET A 324 40.74 16.02 9.61
N LYS A 325 39.72 16.40 10.40
CA LYS A 325 39.85 16.52 11.86
C LYS A 325 40.13 15.18 12.55
N ASP A 326 39.45 14.12 12.12
CA ASP A 326 39.66 12.77 12.66
C ASP A 326 41.09 12.28 12.37
N ILE A 327 41.62 12.54 11.16
CA ILE A 327 42.99 12.22 10.78
C ILE A 327 43.98 13.03 11.64
N ALA A 328 43.82 14.35 11.72
CA ALA A 328 44.72 15.20 12.51
C ALA A 328 44.75 14.79 13.99
N GLY A 329 43.57 14.61 14.60
CA GLY A 329 43.48 14.18 15.99
C GLY A 329 44.02 12.75 16.22
N PHE A 330 43.92 11.86 15.23
CA PHE A 330 44.57 10.55 15.30
C PHE A 330 46.10 10.70 15.34
N TYR A 331 46.68 11.50 14.43
CA TYR A 331 48.12 11.74 14.38
C TYR A 331 48.63 12.33 15.70
N GLU A 332 48.01 13.40 16.21
CA GLU A 332 48.40 14.04 17.48
C GLU A 332 48.42 13.05 18.67
N ARG A 333 47.47 12.12 18.73
CA ARG A 333 47.39 11.15 19.84
C ARG A 333 48.35 9.97 19.68
N MET A 334 48.52 9.49 18.45
CA MET A 334 49.18 8.21 18.17
C MET A 334 50.64 8.34 17.75
N GLU A 335 51.12 9.55 17.43
CA GLU A 335 52.50 9.81 16.99
C GLU A 335 53.56 9.24 17.95
N LYS A 336 53.36 9.34 19.26
CA LYS A 336 54.27 8.78 20.29
C LYS A 336 54.46 7.27 20.21
N PHE A 337 53.48 6.55 19.65
CA PHE A 337 53.57 5.11 19.44
C PHE A 337 54.14 4.73 18.08
N PHE A 338 54.30 5.66 17.15
CA PHE A 338 54.88 5.36 15.84
C PHE A 338 56.32 4.87 15.98
N GLY A 339 56.68 3.89 15.15
CA GLY A 339 57.94 3.18 15.27
C GLY A 339 58.04 2.18 16.43
N LEU A 340 56.97 1.97 17.22
CA LEU A 340 56.92 0.84 18.16
C LEU A 340 56.98 -0.48 17.37
N ARG A 341 57.94 -1.32 17.72
CA ARG A 341 58.20 -2.60 17.07
C ARG A 341 58.49 -3.64 18.13
N ILE A 342 57.64 -4.65 18.21
CA ILE A 342 57.79 -5.78 19.14
C ILE A 342 58.01 -7.02 18.29
N GLU A 343 59.12 -7.73 18.53
CA GLU A 343 59.51 -8.87 17.72
C GLU A 343 59.99 -10.01 18.61
N GLU A 344 59.55 -11.22 18.29
CA GLU A 344 60.04 -12.48 18.89
C GLU A 344 59.91 -13.57 17.84
N GLU A 345 61.01 -14.28 17.57
CA GLU A 345 61.11 -15.36 16.57
C GLU A 345 60.60 -14.92 15.18
N ASP A 346 59.43 -15.41 14.78
CA ASP A 346 58.84 -15.22 13.45
C ASP A 346 57.71 -14.17 13.40
N ILE A 347 57.42 -13.48 14.51
CA ILE A 347 56.28 -12.55 14.63
C ILE A 347 56.75 -11.12 14.86
N ILE A 348 56.22 -10.20 14.05
CA ILE A 348 56.46 -8.76 14.12
C ILE A 348 55.12 -8.06 14.42
N ILE A 349 55.06 -7.35 15.55
CA ILE A 349 53.88 -6.57 15.96
C ILE A 349 54.20 -5.08 15.87
N ARG A 350 53.36 -4.34 15.13
CA ARG A 350 53.49 -2.89 14.96
C ARG A 350 52.13 -2.19 15.10
N PRO A 351 52.08 -0.95 15.62
CA PRO A 351 50.85 -0.17 15.60
C PRO A 351 50.47 0.20 14.17
N LEU A 352 49.18 0.42 13.95
CA LEU A 352 48.70 1.05 12.73
C LEU A 352 48.95 2.56 12.82
N GLU A 353 49.77 3.10 11.92
CA GLU A 353 50.32 4.47 11.98
C GLU A 353 49.52 5.48 11.15
N SER A 354 48.49 5.06 10.43
CA SER A 354 47.62 5.97 9.69
C SER A 354 46.20 5.43 9.52
N VAL A 355 45.24 6.32 9.35
CA VAL A 355 43.83 5.97 9.05
C VAL A 355 43.71 5.12 7.76
N THR A 356 44.61 5.32 6.79
CA THR A 356 44.71 4.49 5.58
C THR A 356 45.12 3.05 5.91
N GLN A 357 46.04 2.84 6.87
CA GLN A 357 46.42 1.51 7.32
C GLN A 357 45.26 0.81 8.04
N PHE A 358 44.45 1.52 8.84
CA PHE A 358 43.20 0.96 9.40
C PHE A 358 42.26 0.46 8.30
N TYR A 359 42.09 1.23 7.22
CA TYR A 359 41.29 0.82 6.07
C TYR A 359 41.85 -0.43 5.38
N GLN A 360 43.16 -0.47 5.11
CA GLN A 360 43.83 -1.61 4.49
C GLN A 360 43.76 -2.86 5.38
N GLU A 361 43.95 -2.71 6.68
CA GLU A 361 43.85 -3.80 7.66
C GLU A 361 42.43 -4.36 7.71
N GLY A 362 41.42 -3.49 7.84
CA GLY A 362 40.01 -3.90 7.84
C GLY A 362 39.59 -4.61 6.56
N LYS A 363 40.08 -4.15 5.40
CA LYS A 363 39.81 -4.78 4.10
C LYS A 363 40.52 -6.14 3.96
N ALA A 364 41.78 -6.24 4.38
CA ALA A 364 42.57 -7.47 4.26
C ALA A 364 42.14 -8.56 5.24
N MET A 365 41.76 -8.18 6.47
CA MET A 365 41.39 -9.09 7.55
C MET A 365 39.86 -9.29 7.68
N HIS A 366 39.06 -8.63 6.83
CA HIS A 366 37.59 -8.69 6.84
C HIS A 366 36.96 -8.40 8.22
N HIS A 367 37.51 -7.44 8.96
CA HIS A 367 37.01 -7.03 10.27
C HIS A 367 36.75 -5.52 10.36
N CYS A 368 35.89 -5.10 11.30
CA CYS A 368 35.30 -3.76 11.31
C CYS A 368 36.19 -2.63 11.88
N VAL A 369 37.50 -2.85 12.04
CA VAL A 369 38.44 -1.89 12.68
C VAL A 369 38.40 -0.49 12.07
N TYR A 370 38.26 -0.36 10.75
CA TYR A 370 38.06 0.95 10.09
C TYR A 370 36.60 1.44 10.15
N GLN A 371 35.64 0.56 9.84
CA GLN A 371 34.22 0.89 9.74
C GLN A 371 33.63 1.37 11.07
N ASN A 372 34.07 0.79 12.19
CA ASN A 372 33.67 1.18 13.54
C ASN A 372 34.48 2.37 14.10
N GLY A 373 35.42 2.91 13.32
CA GLY A 373 36.14 4.14 13.65
C GLY A 373 37.09 3.99 14.85
N TYR A 374 37.80 2.88 14.99
CA TYR A 374 38.72 2.64 16.12
C TYR A 374 39.82 3.71 16.20
N TYR A 375 40.25 4.29 15.08
CA TYR A 375 41.17 5.43 15.03
C TYR A 375 40.63 6.70 15.74
N ARG A 376 39.32 6.80 15.99
CA ARG A 376 38.70 7.92 16.72
C ARG A 376 38.71 7.72 18.23
N ARG A 377 38.97 6.51 18.74
CA ARG A 377 38.92 6.20 20.16
C ARG A 377 40.26 6.52 20.83
N PRO A 378 40.33 7.48 21.77
CA PRO A 378 41.58 7.86 22.41
C PRO A 378 42.17 6.76 23.29
N GLU A 379 41.35 5.83 23.78
CA GLU A 379 41.72 4.74 24.67
C GLU A 379 42.18 3.47 23.94
N CYS A 380 42.07 3.41 22.60
CA CYS A 380 42.37 2.19 21.85
C CYS A 380 43.68 2.32 21.06
N LEU A 381 44.63 1.43 21.30
CA LEU A 381 45.80 1.22 20.44
C LEU A 381 45.60 -0.06 19.63
N ILE A 382 45.58 0.08 18.30
CA ILE A 382 45.46 -1.06 17.40
C ILE A 382 46.84 -1.47 16.87
N LEU A 383 47.19 -2.72 17.10
CA LEU A 383 48.42 -3.36 16.61
C LEU A 383 48.09 -4.40 15.54
N SER A 384 48.93 -4.50 14.53
CA SER A 384 48.89 -5.56 13.51
C SER A 384 50.08 -6.48 13.72
N ALA A 385 49.79 -7.76 13.95
CA ALA A 385 50.77 -8.82 14.03
C ALA A 385 50.96 -9.45 12.65
N LYS A 386 52.20 -9.55 12.20
CA LYS A 386 52.58 -10.11 10.90
C LYS A 386 53.70 -11.13 11.06
N ASP A 387 53.78 -12.08 10.13
CA ASP A 387 54.95 -12.94 10.01
C ASP A 387 56.14 -12.19 9.38
N THR A 388 57.31 -12.81 9.39
CA THR A 388 58.54 -12.29 8.75
C THR A 388 58.41 -12.12 7.23
N ALA A 389 57.45 -12.80 6.59
CA ALA A 389 57.09 -12.64 5.18
C ALA A 389 56.07 -11.51 4.92
N GLY A 390 55.57 -10.85 5.97
CA GLY A 390 54.63 -9.73 5.89
C GLY A 390 53.14 -10.10 5.82
N LYS A 391 52.79 -11.39 5.95
CA LYS A 391 51.40 -11.87 6.04
C LYS A 391 50.80 -11.46 7.38
N ARG A 392 49.58 -10.93 7.34
CA ARG A 392 48.82 -10.54 8.55
C ARG A 392 48.32 -11.78 9.28
N LEU A 393 48.60 -11.85 10.58
CA LEU A 393 48.21 -12.95 11.46
C LEU A 393 46.99 -12.54 12.30
N GLU A 394 47.11 -11.48 13.09
CA GLU A 394 46.04 -10.95 13.94
C GLU A 394 46.09 -9.42 14.07
N THR A 395 44.93 -8.85 14.34
CA THR A 395 44.77 -7.45 14.76
C THR A 395 44.41 -7.42 16.24
N ILE A 396 45.20 -6.68 17.02
CA ILE A 396 45.11 -6.63 18.48
C ILE A 396 44.64 -5.23 18.89
N GLU A 397 43.64 -5.16 19.75
CA GLU A 397 43.18 -3.96 20.43
C GLU A 397 43.70 -3.96 21.87
N VAL A 398 44.51 -2.96 22.20
CA VAL A 398 44.99 -2.70 23.57
C VAL A 398 44.28 -1.46 24.11
N ASN A 399 43.72 -1.57 25.32
CA ASN A 399 43.17 -0.42 26.03
C ASN A 399 44.30 0.33 26.74
N LEU A 400 44.49 1.60 26.41
CA LEU A 400 45.56 2.44 26.96
C LEU A 400 45.32 2.85 28.42
N ASN A 401 44.08 2.82 28.91
CA ASN A 401 43.76 3.17 30.31
C ASN A 401 44.08 2.03 31.27
N THR A 402 43.75 0.79 30.89
CA THR A 402 43.99 -0.40 31.73
C THR A 402 45.29 -1.12 31.38
N LEU A 403 45.84 -0.86 30.18
CA LEU A 403 46.97 -1.58 29.57
C LEU A 403 46.68 -3.08 29.37
N ASP A 404 45.41 -3.42 29.12
CA ASP A 404 44.98 -4.78 28.83
C ASP A 404 44.61 -4.97 27.35
N ILE A 405 44.76 -6.20 26.88
CA ILE A 405 44.29 -6.62 25.55
C ILE A 405 42.78 -6.82 25.64
N VAL A 406 42.02 -6.01 24.91
CA VAL A 406 40.56 -6.11 24.85
C VAL A 406 40.16 -7.18 23.84
N GLN A 407 40.82 -7.19 22.68
CA GLN A 407 40.54 -8.11 21.59
C GLN A 407 41.82 -8.46 20.84
N SER A 408 41.95 -9.71 20.39
CA SER A 408 42.95 -10.13 19.40
C SER A 408 42.27 -11.09 18.44
N ARG A 409 42.23 -10.75 17.15
CA ARG A 409 41.41 -11.45 16.15
C ARG A 409 42.15 -11.63 14.84
N SER A 410 42.03 -12.81 14.25
CA SER A 410 42.52 -13.12 12.90
C SER A 410 41.44 -12.83 11.83
N PHE A 411 41.71 -13.25 10.59
CA PHE A 411 40.81 -13.06 9.44
C PHE A 411 39.35 -13.44 9.77
N CYS A 412 38.38 -12.60 9.38
CA CYS A 412 36.95 -12.77 9.67
C CYS A 412 36.60 -12.90 11.17
N ASN A 413 37.32 -12.18 12.05
CA ASN A 413 37.18 -12.27 13.52
C ASN A 413 37.51 -13.65 14.11
N GLY A 414 38.30 -14.46 13.40
CA GLY A 414 38.78 -15.75 13.87
C GLY A 414 39.85 -15.65 14.97
N VAL A 415 40.44 -16.80 15.29
CA VAL A 415 41.61 -16.94 16.17
C VAL A 415 42.72 -17.59 15.33
N SER A 416 43.94 -17.08 15.36
CA SER A 416 45.07 -17.67 14.64
C SER A 416 45.76 -18.76 15.47
N GLU A 417 46.54 -19.62 14.83
CA GLU A 417 47.39 -20.61 15.51
C GLU A 417 48.46 -19.94 16.40
N TYR A 418 48.81 -18.70 16.10
CA TYR A 418 49.78 -17.89 16.85
C TYR A 418 49.15 -17.04 17.97
N HIS A 419 47.85 -17.19 18.23
CA HIS A 419 47.10 -16.33 19.15
C HIS A 419 47.72 -16.25 20.55
N ASP A 420 48.01 -17.40 21.17
CA ASP A 420 48.56 -17.45 22.52
C ASP A 420 49.97 -16.87 22.58
N GLN A 421 50.76 -17.04 21.51
CA GLN A 421 52.09 -16.46 21.39
C GLN A 421 52.01 -14.94 21.25
N ILE A 422 51.11 -14.43 20.40
CA ILE A 422 50.86 -13.00 20.19
C ILE A 422 50.39 -12.32 21.49
N VAL A 423 49.43 -12.92 22.20
CA VAL A 423 48.91 -12.39 23.47
C VAL A 423 50.00 -12.35 24.54
N LYS A 424 50.80 -13.42 24.68
CA LYS A 424 51.94 -13.46 25.61
C LYS A 424 52.99 -12.40 25.25
N LEU A 425 53.31 -12.26 23.97
CA LEU A 425 54.30 -11.32 23.47
C LEU A 425 53.91 -9.87 23.76
N VAL A 426 52.64 -9.50 23.53
CA VAL A 426 52.12 -8.16 23.85
C VAL A 426 52.12 -7.92 25.37
N LYS A 427 51.69 -8.89 26.18
CA LYS A 427 51.70 -8.77 27.65
C LYS A 427 53.11 -8.61 28.22
N LYS A 428 54.09 -9.38 27.72
CA LYS A 428 55.51 -9.28 28.11
C LYS A 428 56.09 -7.90 27.80
N ASN A 429 55.64 -7.27 26.71
CA ASN A 429 56.15 -5.99 26.23
C ASN A 429 55.25 -4.79 26.57
N ILE A 430 54.24 -4.95 27.42
CA ILE A 430 53.29 -3.88 27.78
C ILE A 430 53.98 -2.67 28.42
N ASN A 431 55.11 -2.89 29.10
CA ASN A 431 55.92 -1.83 29.70
C ASN A 431 56.55 -0.90 28.65
N LEU A 432 56.78 -1.37 27.41
CA LEU A 432 57.25 -0.50 26.31
C LEU A 432 56.15 0.48 25.88
N ILE A 433 54.91 0.00 25.80
CA ILE A 433 53.73 0.83 25.52
C ILE A 433 53.55 1.87 26.64
N ARG A 434 53.69 1.45 27.91
CA ARG A 434 53.63 2.36 29.07
C ARG A 434 54.71 3.45 29.03
N ARG A 435 55.96 3.12 28.68
CA ARG A 435 57.05 4.12 28.57
C ARG A 435 56.75 5.16 27.48
N LYS A 436 56.23 4.72 26.33
CA LYS A 436 55.81 5.61 25.23
C LYS A 436 54.58 6.47 25.54
N MET A 437 53.84 6.18 26.60
CA MET A 437 52.74 7.04 27.07
C MET A 437 53.23 8.22 27.92
N ILE A 438 54.37 8.07 28.59
CA ILE A 438 54.94 9.04 29.54
C ILE A 438 55.96 9.96 28.84
N ALA A 439 56.64 9.46 27.81
CA ALA A 439 57.44 10.23 26.86
C ALA A 439 56.54 11.04 25.92
#